data_AF-A0A6S7LSQ2-F1
#
_entry.id   AF-A0A6S7LSQ2-F1
#
_cell.length_a   1.000
_cell.length_b   1.000
_cell.length_c   1.000
_cell.angle_alpha   90.00
_cell.angle_beta   90.00
_cell.angle_gamma   90.00
#
_symmetry.space_group_name_H-M   'P 1'
#
loop_
_entity.id
_entity.type
_entity.pdbx_description
1 polymer ?
#
loop_
_entity_poly.entity_id
_entity_poly.type
_entity_poly.pdbx_seq_one_letter_code
_entity_poly.pdbx_strand_id
1 'polypeptide(L)'
;MCVQHIKSPKDFAKTKVEHTYNGALDTELAQAMYECDADGPLMIHTTKQYPSRDATAFHVLGRVLSGTVYAGQQVKILGENYTLEDEEDSRIGNIGRLWIPEARYNIEVNRIPAGNWVLIEGIDEPIVKTSTVTQVEDSEE
;
A
#
# COMPACT_ATOMS: atom_id res chain seq x y z
N MET A 1 1.88 -27.94 5.57
CA MET A 1 1.85 -27.52 4.14
C MET A 1 2.12 -26.02 4.00
N CYS A 2 1.16 -25.10 4.13
CA CYS A 2 1.42 -23.66 3.91
C CYS A 2 2.48 -23.07 4.85
N VAL A 3 2.38 -23.27 6.16
CA VAL A 3 3.36 -22.73 7.14
C VAL A 3 4.78 -23.26 6.92
N GLN A 4 4.93 -24.47 6.37
CA GLN A 4 6.22 -25.13 6.17
C GLN A 4 6.87 -24.82 4.82
N HIS A 5 6.08 -24.43 3.82
CA HIS A 5 6.55 -24.29 2.42
C HIS A 5 6.36 -22.88 1.85
N ILE A 6 5.46 -22.07 2.44
CA ILE A 6 5.27 -20.68 2.06
C ILE A 6 5.96 -19.83 3.12
N LYS A 7 6.93 -19.05 2.67
CA LYS A 7 7.68 -18.13 3.53
C LYS A 7 6.74 -17.08 4.12
N SER A 8 7.03 -16.69 5.35
CA SER A 8 6.32 -15.59 6.01
C SER A 8 6.53 -14.29 5.22
N PRO A 9 5.64 -13.29 5.37
CA PRO A 9 5.82 -11.99 4.73
C PRO A 9 7.18 -11.36 5.07
N LYS A 10 7.67 -11.56 6.30
CA LYS A 10 8.98 -11.09 6.76
C LYS A 10 10.14 -11.78 6.06
N ASP A 11 10.09 -13.12 5.95
CA ASP A 11 11.19 -13.88 5.32
C ASP A 11 11.22 -13.74 3.79
N PHE A 12 10.08 -13.45 3.16
CA PHE A 12 9.97 -13.28 1.70
C PHE A 12 10.07 -11.83 1.24
N ALA A 13 10.01 -10.86 2.15
CA ALA A 13 9.98 -9.44 1.84
C ALA A 13 11.13 -9.02 0.92
N LYS A 14 12.36 -9.43 1.24
CA LYS A 14 13.55 -9.14 0.42
C LYS A 14 13.38 -9.54 -1.05
N THR A 15 13.09 -10.82 -1.30
CA THR A 15 12.88 -11.33 -2.66
C THR A 15 11.73 -10.63 -3.36
N LYS A 16 10.63 -10.33 -2.64
CA LYS A 16 9.49 -9.63 -3.23
C LYS A 16 9.87 -8.22 -3.69
N VAL A 17 10.51 -7.44 -2.82
CA VAL A 17 10.90 -6.05 -3.07
C VAL A 17 11.91 -5.97 -4.22
N GLU A 18 12.92 -6.85 -4.25
CA GLU A 18 13.90 -6.94 -5.36
C GLU A 18 13.25 -7.14 -6.74
N HIS A 19 12.07 -7.77 -6.81
CA HIS A 19 11.38 -8.03 -8.07
C HIS A 19 10.31 -7.00 -8.43
N THR A 20 9.78 -6.23 -7.46
CA THR A 20 8.63 -5.34 -7.69
C THR A 20 8.92 -3.87 -7.47
N TYR A 21 9.99 -3.52 -6.77
CA TYR A 21 10.34 -2.14 -6.50
C TYR A 21 11.29 -1.61 -7.57
N ASN A 22 10.95 -0.45 -8.15
CA ASN A 22 11.74 0.17 -9.22
C ASN A 22 12.82 1.14 -8.69
N GLY A 23 12.75 1.52 -7.40
CA GLY A 23 13.71 2.43 -6.80
C GLY A 23 15.03 1.77 -6.41
N ALA A 24 15.96 2.57 -5.92
CA ALA A 24 17.27 2.10 -5.49
C ALA A 24 17.15 1.23 -4.22
N LEU A 25 17.79 0.05 -4.25
CA LEU A 25 17.68 -0.99 -3.21
C LEU A 25 18.55 -0.73 -1.98
N ASP A 26 19.46 0.22 -2.06
CA ASP A 26 20.37 0.67 -1.00
C ASP A 26 19.79 1.83 -0.16
N THR A 27 18.51 2.13 -0.35
CA THR A 27 17.79 3.19 0.38
C THR A 27 17.21 2.70 1.71
N GLU A 28 16.97 3.63 2.64
CA GLU A 28 16.27 3.35 3.89
C GLU A 28 14.85 2.81 3.65
N LEU A 29 14.17 3.28 2.60
CA LEU A 29 12.87 2.77 2.16
C LEU A 29 12.93 1.28 1.79
N ALA A 30 13.93 0.89 0.99
CA ALA A 30 14.12 -0.50 0.61
C ALA A 30 14.44 -1.38 1.82
N GLN A 31 15.28 -0.91 2.74
CA GLN A 31 15.61 -1.63 3.96
C GLN A 31 14.38 -1.83 4.87
N ALA A 32 13.56 -0.80 5.07
CA ALA A 32 12.33 -0.91 5.85
C ALA A 32 11.34 -1.92 5.23
N MET A 33 11.21 -1.91 3.89
CA MET A 33 10.41 -2.90 3.18
C MET A 33 10.99 -4.31 3.28
N TYR A 34 12.32 -4.48 3.30
CA TYR A 34 12.97 -5.78 3.49
C TYR A 34 12.70 -6.38 4.88
N GLU A 35 12.64 -5.53 5.90
CA GLU A 35 12.38 -5.96 7.27
C GLU A 35 10.88 -6.17 7.54
N CYS A 36 10.02 -5.71 6.62
CA CYS A 36 8.58 -5.66 6.77
C CYS A 36 8.21 -4.93 8.08
N ASP A 37 8.88 -3.79 8.31
CA ASP A 37 8.76 -3.01 9.54
C ASP A 37 7.40 -2.31 9.60
N ALA A 38 6.68 -2.46 10.71
CA ALA A 38 5.38 -1.83 10.92
C ALA A 38 5.49 -0.37 11.39
N ASP A 39 6.64 0.02 11.95
CA ASP A 39 6.90 1.36 12.46
C ASP A 39 7.72 2.22 11.45
N GLY A 40 8.11 1.60 10.34
CA GLY A 40 8.84 2.25 9.24
C GLY A 40 7.97 3.13 8.33
N PRO A 41 8.57 3.70 7.27
CA PRO A 41 7.86 4.51 6.28
C PRO A 41 6.74 3.70 5.61
N LEU A 42 5.57 4.32 5.45
CA LEU A 42 4.41 3.68 4.84
C LEU A 42 4.67 3.38 3.37
N MET A 43 4.60 2.11 2.99
CA MET A 43 4.66 1.67 1.60
C MET A 43 3.61 0.58 1.35
N ILE A 44 2.64 0.86 0.48
CA ILE A 44 1.59 -0.08 0.09
C ILE A 44 1.62 -0.25 -1.42
N HIS A 45 1.61 -1.49 -1.89
CA HIS A 45 1.43 -1.78 -3.31
C HIS A 45 0.01 -2.26 -3.58
N THR A 46 -0.72 -1.52 -4.42
CA THR A 46 -2.11 -1.83 -4.78
C THR A 46 -2.17 -2.43 -6.19
N THR A 47 -3.06 -3.41 -6.38
CA THR A 47 -3.14 -4.15 -7.65
C THR A 47 -4.55 -4.44 -8.13
N LYS A 48 -5.56 -4.29 -7.26
CA LYS A 48 -6.95 -4.61 -7.58
C LYS A 48 -7.89 -3.56 -7.04
N GLN A 49 -8.93 -3.30 -7.80
CA GLN A 49 -10.03 -2.42 -7.44
C GLN A 49 -11.32 -3.24 -7.42
N TYR A 50 -12.06 -3.17 -6.32
CA TYR A 50 -13.35 -3.83 -6.15
C TYR A 50 -14.46 -2.79 -6.15
N PRO A 51 -15.49 -2.93 -6.99
CA PRO A 51 -16.59 -1.99 -6.97
C PRO A 51 -17.34 -2.09 -5.64
N SER A 52 -17.73 -0.92 -5.13
CA SER A 52 -18.73 -0.79 -4.06
C SER A 52 -20.07 -1.42 -4.49
N ARG A 53 -20.93 -1.76 -3.52
CA ARG A 53 -22.22 -2.42 -3.79
C ARG A 53 -23.18 -1.54 -4.58
N ASP A 54 -23.09 -0.24 -4.40
CA ASP A 54 -23.84 0.80 -5.11
C ASP A 54 -23.14 1.26 -6.40
N ALA A 55 -21.97 0.70 -6.72
CA ALA A 55 -21.20 0.98 -7.93
C ALA A 55 -20.84 2.47 -8.12
N THR A 56 -20.70 3.21 -7.03
CA THR A 56 -20.34 4.64 -7.04
C THR A 56 -18.84 4.89 -6.89
N ALA A 57 -18.17 4.00 -6.15
CA ALA A 57 -16.75 4.07 -5.88
C ALA A 57 -16.08 2.69 -5.99
N PHE A 58 -14.75 2.67 -6.02
CA PHE A 58 -13.96 1.46 -5.88
C PHE A 58 -13.25 1.41 -4.53
N HIS A 59 -13.11 0.19 -4.01
CA HIS A 59 -12.24 -0.12 -2.90
C HIS A 59 -10.94 -0.72 -3.42
N VAL A 60 -9.82 -0.17 -3.00
CA VAL A 60 -8.49 -0.50 -3.51
C VAL A 60 -7.86 -1.55 -2.62
N LEU A 61 -7.57 -2.73 -3.19
CA LEU A 61 -6.88 -3.82 -2.50
C LEU A 61 -5.37 -3.71 -2.73
N GLY A 62 -4.64 -3.68 -1.64
CA GLY A 62 -3.18 -3.70 -1.64
C GLY A 62 -2.58 -4.52 -0.51
N ARG A 63 -1.25 -4.64 -0.56
CA ARG A 63 -0.45 -5.21 0.54
C ARG A 63 0.42 -4.11 1.13
N VAL A 64 0.39 -3.99 2.45
CA VAL A 64 1.30 -3.12 3.19
C VAL A 64 2.67 -3.81 3.23
N LEU A 65 3.67 -3.21 2.61
CA LEU A 65 5.04 -3.72 2.57
C LEU A 65 5.84 -3.21 3.78
N SER A 66 5.64 -1.94 4.13
CA SER A 66 6.26 -1.25 5.26
C SER A 66 5.28 -0.25 5.87
N GLY A 67 5.47 0.06 7.14
CA GLY A 67 4.68 0.99 7.94
C GLY A 67 3.33 0.44 8.37
N THR A 68 2.52 1.34 8.91
CA THR A 68 1.15 1.07 9.33
C THR A 68 0.23 2.11 8.72
N VAL A 69 -0.82 1.65 8.04
CA VAL A 69 -1.83 2.53 7.46
C VAL A 69 -2.95 2.77 8.46
N TYR A 70 -3.43 4.01 8.55
CA TYR A 70 -4.52 4.42 9.45
C TYR A 70 -5.73 4.92 8.68
N ALA A 71 -6.94 4.67 9.22
CA ALA A 71 -8.16 5.27 8.69
C ALA A 71 -8.14 6.80 8.93
N GLY A 72 -8.54 7.58 7.93
CA GLY A 72 -8.47 9.05 7.98
C GLY A 72 -7.09 9.65 7.67
N GLN A 73 -6.06 8.83 7.42
CA GLN A 73 -4.70 9.31 7.14
C GLN A 73 -4.61 9.90 5.73
N GLN A 74 -3.89 11.02 5.60
CA GLN A 74 -3.51 11.55 4.30
C GLN A 74 -2.30 10.81 3.74
N VAL A 75 -2.37 10.44 2.46
CA VAL A 75 -1.35 9.63 1.77
C VAL A 75 -1.07 10.18 0.38
N LYS A 76 0.15 9.97 -0.11
CA LYS A 76 0.55 10.24 -1.50
C LYS A 76 0.37 8.97 -2.31
N ILE A 77 -0.42 9.06 -3.37
CA ILE A 77 -0.72 7.97 -4.30
C ILE A 77 0.11 8.20 -5.55
N LEU A 78 0.94 7.23 -5.89
CA LEU A 78 1.83 7.24 -7.04
C LEU A 78 1.24 6.32 -8.12
N GLY A 79 0.90 6.90 -9.26
CA GLY A 79 0.44 6.18 -10.44
C GLY A 79 1.55 5.40 -11.14
N GLU A 80 1.22 4.79 -12.28
CA GLU A 80 2.15 3.94 -13.04
C GLU A 80 3.21 4.74 -13.81
N ASN A 81 2.91 6.00 -14.15
CA ASN A 81 3.83 6.88 -14.88
C ASN A 81 4.66 7.76 -13.95
N TYR A 82 4.46 7.67 -12.63
CA TYR A 82 5.23 8.43 -11.67
C TYR A 82 6.72 8.07 -11.77
N THR A 83 7.57 9.10 -11.81
CA THR A 83 9.02 8.96 -11.69
C THR A 83 9.56 9.98 -10.70
N LEU A 84 10.81 9.82 -10.27
CA LEU A 84 11.44 10.81 -9.38
C LEU A 84 11.70 12.16 -10.06
N GLU A 85 11.74 12.19 -11.39
CA GLU A 85 11.94 13.40 -12.18
C GLU A 85 10.61 14.08 -12.55
N ASP A 86 9.52 13.30 -12.60
CA ASP A 86 8.18 13.74 -12.99
C ASP A 86 7.11 13.25 -11.99
N GLU A 87 6.64 14.20 -11.18
CA GLU A 87 5.63 13.97 -10.16
C GLU A 87 4.18 14.19 -10.64
N GLU A 88 3.94 14.43 -11.93
CA GLU A 88 2.59 14.75 -12.45
C GLU A 88 1.56 13.65 -12.15
N ASP A 89 2.00 12.38 -12.20
CA ASP A 89 1.22 11.18 -11.88
C ASP A 89 1.26 10.83 -10.38
N SER A 90 1.35 11.85 -9.53
CA SER A 90 1.14 11.74 -8.09
C SER A 90 -0.07 12.57 -7.64
N ARG A 91 -0.81 12.04 -6.68
CA ARG A 91 -1.96 12.72 -6.07
C ARG A 91 -1.97 12.49 -4.57
N ILE A 92 -2.29 13.53 -3.83
CA ILE A 92 -2.56 13.42 -2.40
C ILE A 92 -4.02 13.02 -2.24
N GLY A 93 -4.26 11.95 -1.50
CA GLY A 93 -5.59 11.43 -1.18
C GLY A 93 -5.75 11.22 0.32
N ASN A 94 -7.00 11.21 0.78
CA ASN A 94 -7.31 10.88 2.16
C ASN A 94 -7.92 9.48 2.22
N ILE A 95 -7.37 8.64 3.08
CA ILE A 95 -7.95 7.33 3.36
C ILE A 95 -9.27 7.55 4.11
N GLY A 96 -10.37 7.04 3.57
CA GLY A 96 -11.66 7.02 4.25
C GLY A 96 -11.67 5.96 5.35
N ARG A 97 -12.04 4.74 4.97
CA ARG A 97 -12.06 3.57 5.86
C ARG A 97 -11.13 2.47 5.36
N LEU A 98 -10.77 1.60 6.29
CA LEU A 98 -9.94 0.42 6.04
C LEU A 98 -10.71 -0.83 6.40
N TRP A 99 -10.55 -1.88 5.59
CA TRP A 99 -11.10 -3.19 5.91
C TRP A 99 -10.12 -4.33 5.66
N ILE A 100 -10.34 -5.39 6.44
CA ILE A 100 -9.84 -6.73 6.16
C ILE A 100 -10.93 -7.47 5.37
N PRO A 101 -10.66 -7.88 4.12
CA PRO A 101 -11.68 -8.52 3.28
C PRO A 101 -11.85 -10.01 3.63
N GLU A 102 -13.09 -10.42 3.91
CA GLU A 102 -13.47 -11.83 4.14
C GLU A 102 -14.51 -12.30 3.09
N ALA A 103 -14.29 -11.88 1.85
CA ALA A 103 -15.10 -12.14 0.66
C ALA A 103 -16.56 -11.65 0.71
N ARG A 104 -17.41 -12.21 1.58
CA ARG A 104 -18.83 -11.84 1.69
C ARG A 104 -19.07 -10.65 2.61
N TYR A 105 -18.22 -10.49 3.59
CA TYR A 105 -18.21 -9.37 4.52
C TYR A 105 -16.79 -8.84 4.69
N ASN A 106 -16.72 -7.61 5.18
CA ASN A 106 -15.48 -6.89 5.40
C ASN A 106 -15.45 -6.48 6.87
N ILE A 107 -14.31 -6.67 7.53
CA ILE A 107 -14.12 -6.24 8.92
C ILE A 107 -13.45 -4.87 8.89
N GLU A 108 -14.16 -3.86 9.39
CA GLU A 108 -13.63 -2.50 9.48
C GLU A 108 -12.60 -2.40 10.61
N VAL A 109 -11.49 -1.74 10.34
CA VAL A 109 -10.37 -1.59 11.27
C VAL A 109 -9.81 -0.18 11.23
N ASN A 110 -9.23 0.26 12.34
CA ASN A 110 -8.64 1.60 12.44
C ASN A 110 -7.23 1.67 11.83
N ARG A 111 -6.50 0.55 11.82
CA ARG A 111 -5.13 0.48 11.31
C ARG A 111 -4.75 -0.92 10.83
N ILE A 112 -3.84 -1.01 9.86
CA ILE A 112 -3.29 -2.28 9.35
C ILE A 112 -1.76 -2.18 9.22
N PRO A 113 -0.98 -3.04 9.91
CA PRO A 113 0.47 -3.02 9.85
C PRO A 113 1.02 -3.79 8.63
N ALA A 114 2.31 -3.59 8.38
CA ALA A 114 3.09 -4.28 7.37
C ALA A 114 2.89 -5.81 7.34
N GLY A 115 2.94 -6.37 6.14
CA GLY A 115 2.74 -7.79 5.85
C GLY A 115 1.30 -8.19 5.53
N ASN A 116 0.31 -7.36 5.89
CA ASN A 116 -1.10 -7.66 5.70
C ASN A 116 -1.67 -7.14 4.38
N TRP A 117 -2.79 -7.72 3.96
CA TRP A 117 -3.62 -7.16 2.90
C TRP A 117 -4.65 -6.21 3.48
N VAL A 118 -4.93 -5.16 2.72
CA VAL A 118 -5.84 -4.09 3.12
C VAL A 118 -6.73 -3.71 1.96
N LEU A 119 -8.01 -3.48 2.27
CA LEU A 119 -8.97 -2.85 1.40
C LEU A 119 -9.15 -1.39 1.84
N ILE A 120 -8.92 -0.43 0.93
CA ILE A 120 -8.88 1.01 1.21
C ILE A 120 -10.00 1.71 0.45
N GLU A 121 -10.73 2.61 1.10
CA GLU A 121 -11.70 3.52 0.47
C GLU A 121 -11.13 4.94 0.35
N GLY A 122 -11.54 5.66 -0.71
CA GLY A 122 -11.27 7.09 -0.88
C GLY A 122 -10.01 7.44 -1.67
N ILE A 123 -9.30 6.43 -2.18
CA ILE A 123 -8.05 6.62 -2.95
C ILE A 123 -8.14 6.09 -4.39
N ASP A 124 -9.36 5.79 -4.87
CA ASP A 124 -9.60 5.12 -6.15
C ASP A 124 -9.48 6.05 -7.37
N GLU A 125 -9.86 7.33 -7.24
CA GLU A 125 -9.87 8.29 -8.35
C GLU A 125 -8.55 8.36 -9.16
N PRO A 126 -7.35 8.45 -8.55
CA PRO A 126 -6.10 8.51 -9.30
C PRO A 126 -5.60 7.15 -9.79
N ILE A 127 -6.23 6.02 -9.42
CA ILE A 127 -5.71 4.68 -9.68
C ILE A 127 -6.44 4.06 -10.88
N VAL A 128 -5.71 3.80 -11.97
CA VAL A 128 -6.28 3.11 -13.13
C VAL A 128 -6.11 1.59 -13.03
N LYS A 129 -4.92 1.10 -12.68
CA LYS A 129 -4.60 -0.34 -12.62
C LYS A 129 -3.86 -0.71 -11.35
N THR A 130 -2.62 -0.25 -11.24
CA THR A 130 -1.76 -0.44 -10.08
C THR A 130 -1.31 0.91 -9.54
N SER A 131 -0.96 0.96 -8.26
CA SER A 131 -0.36 2.16 -7.67
C SER A 131 0.51 1.80 -6.47
N THR A 132 1.32 2.76 -6.06
CA THR A 132 2.05 2.72 -4.80
C THR A 132 1.50 3.83 -3.90
N VAL A 133 1.10 3.48 -2.69
CA VAL A 133 0.65 4.46 -1.68
C VAL A 133 1.76 4.62 -0.66
N THR A 134 2.17 5.86 -0.44
CA THR A 134 3.21 6.25 0.51
C THR A 134 2.72 7.37 1.43
N GLN A 135 3.47 7.66 2.49
CA GLN A 135 3.22 8.83 3.33
C GLN A 135 3.40 10.12 2.53
N VAL A 136 2.66 11.17 2.91
CA VAL A 136 2.95 12.52 2.41
C VAL A 136 4.26 12.96 3.05
N GLU A 137 5.22 13.36 2.23
CA GLU A 137 6.39 14.06 2.74
C GLU A 137 5.94 15.46 3.14
N ASP A 138 6.00 15.77 4.43
CA ASP A 138 6.03 17.15 4.89
C ASP A 138 7.39 17.68 4.45
N SER A 139 7.43 18.34 3.29
CA SER A 139 8.58 19.14 2.88
C SER A 139 8.68 20.37 3.79
N GLU A 140 9.11 20.16 5.04
CA GLU A 140 9.81 21.18 5.81
C GLU A 140 11.29 21.16 5.38
N GLU A 141 11.61 22.14 4.52
CA GLU A 141 12.94 22.63 4.07
C GLU A 141 13.66 21.93 2.90
#